data_AF-A0A346PRM4-F1
#
_entry.id   AF-A0A346PRM4-F1
#
_cell.length_a   1.000
_cell.length_b   1.000
_cell.length_c   1.000
_cell.angle_alpha   90.00
_cell.angle_beta   90.00
_cell.angle_gamma   90.00
#
_symmetry.space_group_name_H-M   'P 1'
#
loop_
_entity.id
_entity.type
_entity.pdbx_description
1 polymer ?
#
loop_
_entity_poly.entity_id
_entity_poly.type
_entity_poly.pdbx_seq_one_letter_code
_entity_poly.pdbx_strand_id
1 'polypeptide(L)'
;MLAVTVEEGFTGTAVLEADCRDETIHLEPGDELRIEREHDDETCSYDLRIDDDTVRRETVDATEAVTLRVTESGSIAGATAPA
;
A
#
# COMPACT_ATOMS: atom_id res chain seq x y z
N MET A 1 3.60 -3.19 9.58
CA MET A 1 3.21 -1.79 9.25
C MET A 1 3.13 -1.69 7.74
N LEU A 2 2.14 -0.99 7.19
CA LEU A 2 2.04 -0.76 5.75
C LEU A 2 1.96 0.75 5.49
N ALA A 3 2.88 1.28 4.69
CA ALA A 3 2.89 2.67 4.27
C ALA A 3 2.86 2.76 2.74
N VAL A 4 2.04 3.65 2.20
CA VAL A 4 1.90 3.89 0.76
C VAL A 4 1.95 5.39 0.50
N THR A 5 2.83 5.80 -0.39
CA THR A 5 2.97 7.20 -0.83
C THR A 5 2.68 7.28 -2.32
N VAL A 6 1.89 8.25 -2.77
CA VAL A 6 1.65 8.51 -4.19
C VAL A 6 2.34 9.80 -4.60
N GLU A 7 3.19 9.75 -5.63
CA GLU A 7 3.86 10.95 -6.13
C GLU A 7 2.86 11.94 -6.75
N GLU A 8 3.05 13.25 -6.51
CA GLU A 8 2.15 14.31 -7.00
C GLU A 8 1.98 14.33 -8.53
N GLY A 9 2.97 13.85 -9.28
CA GLY A 9 2.92 13.78 -10.74
C GLY A 9 2.18 12.56 -11.30
N PHE A 10 1.65 11.68 -10.43
CA PHE A 10 0.84 10.55 -10.85
C PHE A 10 -0.49 11.03 -11.45
N THR A 11 -0.90 10.43 -12.56
CA THR A 11 -2.11 10.84 -13.31
C THR A 11 -3.15 9.73 -13.44
N GLY A 12 -2.87 8.55 -12.88
CA GLY A 12 -3.78 7.41 -12.84
C GLY A 12 -4.62 7.39 -11.56
N THR A 13 -5.30 6.26 -11.34
CA THR A 13 -6.05 5.99 -10.11
C THR A 13 -5.32 4.93 -9.29
N ALA A 14 -4.96 5.23 -8.04
CA ALA A 14 -4.36 4.26 -7.13
C ALA A 14 -5.39 3.81 -6.08
N VAL A 15 -5.55 2.50 -5.92
CA VAL A 15 -6.49 1.91 -4.96
C VAL A 15 -5.78 0.86 -4.14
N LEU A 16 -5.82 0.99 -2.81
CA LEU A 16 -5.31 0.01 -1.88
C LEU A 16 -6.47 -0.69 -1.18
N GLU A 17 -6.55 -2.01 -1.32
CA GLU A 17 -7.42 -2.86 -0.52
C GLU A 17 -6.57 -3.56 0.54
N ALA A 18 -6.87 -3.33 1.81
CA ALA A 18 -6.20 -3.96 2.93
C ALA A 18 -7.20 -4.79 3.73
N ASP A 19 -6.99 -6.11 3.74
CA ASP A 19 -7.90 -7.07 4.38
C ASP A 19 -7.93 -6.88 5.91
N CYS A 20 -6.81 -6.45 6.51
CA CYS A 20 -6.74 -6.19 7.96
C CYS A 20 -7.62 -5.02 8.42
N ARG A 21 -8.08 -4.18 7.50
CA ARG A 21 -8.98 -3.06 7.83
C ARG A 21 -10.35 -3.22 7.17
N ASP A 22 -10.56 -4.27 6.36
CA ASP A 22 -11.77 -4.44 5.54
C ASP A 22 -12.12 -3.16 4.76
N GLU A 23 -11.09 -2.40 4.33
CA GLU A 23 -11.24 -1.07 3.73
C GLU A 23 -10.57 -1.02 2.35
N THR A 24 -11.31 -0.43 1.41
CA THR A 24 -10.80 0.00 0.11
C THR A 24 -10.49 1.48 0.18
N ILE A 25 -9.21 1.83 0.00
CA ILE A 25 -8.71 3.19 0.15
C ILE A 25 -8.30 3.69 -1.22
N HIS A 26 -8.95 4.76 -1.67
CA HIS A 26 -8.55 5.47 -2.88
C HIS A 26 -7.47 6.47 -2.52
N LEU A 27 -6.36 6.43 -3.26
CA LEU A 27 -5.20 7.29 -3.06
C LEU A 27 -5.12 8.29 -4.22
N GLU A 28 -5.12 9.58 -3.89
CA GLU A 28 -4.93 10.66 -4.84
C GLU A 28 -3.44 10.99 -5.03
N PRO A 29 -3.05 11.63 -6.13
CA PRO A 29 -1.68 12.10 -6.32
C PRO A 29 -1.25 13.04 -5.18
N GLY A 30 -0.14 12.71 -4.51
CA GLY A 30 0.34 13.43 -3.33
C GLY A 30 -0.10 12.84 -1.99
N ASP A 31 -0.96 11.81 -1.99
CA ASP A 31 -1.40 11.18 -0.74
C ASP A 31 -0.30 10.34 -0.09
N GLU A 32 -0.30 10.37 1.25
CA GLU A 32 0.43 9.44 2.11
C GLU A 32 -0.54 8.70 3.02
N LEU A 33 -0.58 7.39 2.86
CA LEU A 33 -1.35 6.48 3.69
C LEU A 33 -0.42 5.67 4.59
N ARG A 34 -0.79 5.51 5.85
CA ARG A 34 -0.13 4.63 6.80
C ARG A 34 -1.16 3.80 7.55
N ILE A 35 -1.06 2.48 7.38
CA ILE A 35 -1.81 1.49 8.14
C ILE A 35 -0.88 0.91 9.21
N GLU A 36 -1.15 1.29 10.44
CA GLU A 36 -0.50 0.72 11.62
C GLU A 36 -1.22 -0.56 12.06
N ARG A 37 -0.48 -1.47 12.69
CA ARG A 37 -1.04 -2.72 13.21
C ARG A 37 -1.82 -2.42 14.49
N GLU A 38 -2.96 -3.06 14.68
CA GLU A 38 -3.74 -2.94 15.92
C GLU A 38 -3.33 -4.01 16.95
N HIS A 39 -2.87 -5.17 16.47
CA HIS A 39 -2.37 -6.26 17.29
C HIS A 39 -0.95 -6.65 16.91
N ASP A 40 -0.14 -7.03 17.91
CA ASP A 40 1.25 -7.43 17.70
C ASP A 40 1.39 -8.61 16.72
N ASP A 41 0.43 -9.55 16.72
CA ASP A 41 0.37 -10.72 15.84
C ASP A 41 -0.53 -10.53 14.61
N GLU A 42 -0.90 -9.28 14.26
CA GLU A 42 -1.75 -8.99 13.10
C GLU A 42 -0.99 -9.17 11.79
N THR A 43 -1.49 -10.08 10.95
CA THR A 43 -1.07 -10.21 9.54
C THR A 43 -2.04 -9.44 8.66
N CYS A 44 -1.52 -8.65 7.72
CA CYS A 44 -2.33 -7.86 6.79
C CYS A 44 -2.02 -8.24 5.34
N SER A 45 -3.01 -8.78 4.63
CA SER A 45 -2.93 -8.95 3.18
C SER A 45 -3.42 -7.68 2.50
N TYR A 46 -2.71 -7.24 1.47
CA TYR A 46 -3.09 -6.05 0.72
C TYR A 46 -2.93 -6.23 -0.79
N ASP A 47 -3.79 -5.53 -1.52
CA ASP A 47 -3.79 -5.40 -2.97
C ASP A 47 -3.67 -3.93 -3.34
N LEU A 48 -2.63 -3.58 -4.08
CA LEU A 48 -2.47 -2.25 -4.67
C LEU A 48 -2.78 -2.34 -6.16
N ARG A 49 -3.77 -1.57 -6.59
CA ARG A 49 -4.23 -1.46 -7.97
C ARG A 49 -3.94 -0.07 -8.52
N ILE A 50 -3.52 -0.03 -9.79
CA ILE A 50 -3.35 1.20 -10.56
C ILE A 50 -4.20 1.07 -11.82
N ASP A 51 -5.13 1.99 -12.03
CA ASP A 51 -6.04 1.99 -13.18
C ASP A 51 -6.73 0.62 -13.39
N ASP A 52 -7.28 0.07 -12.30
CA ASP A 52 -7.93 -1.26 -12.19
C ASP A 52 -6.99 -2.48 -12.33
N ASP A 53 -5.72 -2.31 -12.69
CA ASP A 53 -4.73 -3.38 -12.75
C ASP A 53 -4.04 -3.61 -11.40
N THR A 54 -4.02 -4.86 -10.92
CA THR A 54 -3.29 -5.21 -9.68
C THR A 54 -1.79 -5.20 -9.95
N VAL A 55 -1.09 -4.19 -9.44
CA VAL A 55 0.36 -4.00 -9.62
C VAL A 55 1.19 -4.61 -8.49
N ARG A 56 0.60 -4.81 -7.31
CA ARG A 56 1.25 -5.45 -6.16
C ARG A 56 0.20 -6.19 -5.32
N ARG A 57 0.53 -7.40 -4.90
CA ARG A 57 -0.24 -8.21 -3.96
C ARG A 57 0.74 -8.90 -3.01
N GLU A 58 0.67 -8.58 -1.72
CA GLU A 58 1.51 -9.21 -0.70
C GLU A 58 0.77 -9.35 0.63
N THR A 59 1.29 -10.24 1.46
CA THR A 59 0.87 -10.40 2.85
C THR A 59 2.01 -9.91 3.74
N VAL A 60 1.70 -9.02 4.67
CA VAL A 60 2.65 -8.44 5.63
C VAL A 60 2.38 -9.07 6.98
N ASP A 61 3.36 -9.79 7.49
CA ASP A 61 3.26 -10.35 8.82
C ASP A 61 3.52 -9.31 9.92
N ALA A 62 3.16 -9.68 11.14
CA ALA A 62 3.46 -8.94 12.37
C ALA A 62 4.90 -8.42 12.45
N THR A 63 5.88 -9.22 12.06
CA THR A 63 7.29 -8.86 12.16
C THR A 63 7.79 -8.03 10.98
N GLU A 64 6.90 -7.55 10.12
CA GLU A 64 7.27 -6.90 8.86
C GLU A 64 6.69 -5.49 8.73
N ALA A 65 7.44 -4.68 7.99
CA ALA A 65 7.08 -3.34 7.58
C ALA A 65 7.23 -3.23 6.06
N VAL A 66 6.18 -2.76 5.42
CA VAL A 66 6.15 -2.48 3.98
C VAL A 66 6.05 -1.00 3.77
N THR A 67 6.90 -0.48 2.88
CA THR A 67 6.79 0.88 2.37
C THR A 67 6.73 0.83 0.85
N LEU A 68 5.64 1.35 0.30
CA LEU A 68 5.37 1.42 -1.12
C LEU A 68 5.32 2.88 -1.55
N ARG A 69 5.81 3.14 -2.75
CA ARG A 69 5.72 4.41 -3.44
C ARG A 69 5.16 4.17 -4.83
N VAL A 70 4.03 4.78 -5.14
CA VAL A 70 3.49 4.87 -6.50
C VAL A 70 4.22 6.01 -7.21
N THR A 71 4.95 5.69 -8.27
CA THR A 71 5.68 6.69 -9.04
C THR A 71 4.79 7.43 -10.02
N GLU A 72 5.27 8.56 -10.55
CA GLU A 72 4.56 9.34 -11.58
C GLU A 72 4.16 8.49 -12.82
N SER A 73 4.94 7.44 -13.12
CA SER A 73 4.67 6.53 -14.24
C SER A 73 3.70 5.39 -13.91
N GLY A 74 3.14 5.34 -12.70
CA GLY A 74 2.28 4.25 -12.25
C GLY A 74 3.04 2.96 -11.93
N SER A 75 4.34 3.05 -11.64
CA SER A 75 5.12 1.90 -11.17
C SER A 75 5.22 1.92 -9.64
N ILE A 76 5.32 0.74 -9.03
CA ILE A 76 5.51 0.64 -7.58
C ILE A 76 6.99 0.48 -7.26
N ALA A 77 7.53 1.44 -6.53
CA ALA A 77 8.84 1.34 -5.90
C ALA A 77 8.64 1.06 -4.40
N GLY A 78 9.22 -0.01 -3.87
CA GLY A 78 9.05 -0.34 -2.46
C GLY A 78 9.70 -1.64 -2.08
N ALA A 79 9.84 -1.84 -0.78
CA ALA A 79 10.40 -3.06 -0.22
C ALA A 79 9.69 -3.43 1.08
N THR A 80 9.57 -4.74 1.28
CA THR A 80 9.24 -5.35 2.56
C THR A 80 10.52 -5.51 3.36
N ALA A 81 10.51 -5.04 4.60
CA ALA A 81 11.61 -5.16 5.53
C ALA A 81 11.11 -5.72 6.87
N PRO A 82 11.96 -6.39 7.65
CA PRO A 82 11.61 -6.72 9.03
C PRO A 82 11.40 -5.42 9.83
N ALA A 83 10.33 -5.41 10.64
CA ALA A 83 9.90 -4.30 11.49
C ALA A 83 10.74 -4.15 12.76
#